data_AF-A0A383CL34-F1
#
_entry.id   AF-A0A383CL34-F1
#
_cell.length_a   1.000
_cell.length_b   1.000
_cell.length_c   1.000
_cell.angle_alpha   90.00
_cell.angle_beta   90.00
_cell.angle_gamma   90.00
#
_symmetry.space_group_name_H-M   'P 1'
#
loop_
_entity.id
_entity.type
_entity.pdbx_description
1 polymer ?
#
loop_
_entity_poly.entity_id
_entity_poly.type
_entity_poly.pdbx_seq_one_letter_code
_entity_poly.pdbx_strand_id
1 'polypeptide(L)'
;MPALMELHYVQVASGYASTGIVYHQNFTPVSGLFKYPSLPVDSDLLNPIVSSPLSIVTLIFSGMTIWRARLVDSRHFSELILLLLLSLIALFLILPQSRLLWDELPLLQLTLWPWRFIGPASLMIAVLAAGLMSTILKNRTMFLMIGVFAVMLNGLPWLYPPREVLVSPTNVADLARFEMPPWLIGTSTTAEYLPQWVQQLPDTNEQRDVLLTNSDPDRLDRRLLPSELKAQHVTNEILS
;
A
#
# COMPACT_ATOMS: atom_id res chain seq x y z
N MET A 1 -17.15 -16.78 -5.62
CA MET A 1 -16.37 -15.86 -4.77
C MET A 1 -16.26 -16.45 -3.35
N PRO A 2 -15.43 -17.48 -3.13
CA PRO A 2 -15.31 -18.13 -1.81
C PRO A 2 -14.76 -17.18 -0.75
N ALA A 3 -13.71 -16.43 -1.06
CA ALA A 3 -13.06 -15.52 -0.11
C ALA A 3 -13.99 -14.46 0.51
N LEU A 4 -14.92 -13.88 -0.28
CA LEU A 4 -15.89 -12.91 0.27
C LEU A 4 -16.90 -13.57 1.22
N MET A 5 -17.24 -14.84 0.98
CA MET A 5 -18.11 -15.62 1.86
C MET A 5 -17.35 -16.14 3.10
N GLU A 6 -16.04 -16.02 3.15
CA GLU A 6 -15.25 -16.42 4.32
C GLU A 6 -14.95 -15.25 5.26
N LEU A 7 -15.11 -14.01 4.79
CA LEU A 7 -14.85 -12.80 5.56
C LEU A 7 -15.63 -12.72 6.87
N HIS A 8 -16.84 -13.29 6.95
CA HIS A 8 -17.64 -13.27 8.18
C HIS A 8 -17.18 -14.30 9.21
N TYR A 9 -16.28 -15.23 8.86
CA TYR A 9 -15.71 -16.19 9.80
C TYR A 9 -14.41 -15.70 10.44
N VAL A 10 -13.86 -14.59 9.98
CA VAL A 10 -12.55 -14.06 10.40
C VAL A 10 -12.65 -12.61 10.86
N GLN A 11 -11.68 -12.17 11.68
CA GLN A 11 -11.67 -10.86 12.33
C GLN A 11 -10.90 -9.80 11.54
N VAL A 12 -11.09 -9.74 10.22
CA VAL A 12 -10.30 -8.88 9.33
C VAL A 12 -10.40 -7.40 9.71
N ALA A 13 -11.62 -6.88 9.91
CA ALA A 13 -11.83 -5.47 10.26
C ALA A 13 -11.30 -5.11 11.65
N SER A 14 -11.50 -5.98 12.64
CA SER A 14 -11.02 -5.78 14.01
C SER A 14 -9.49 -5.80 14.08
N GLY A 15 -8.85 -6.70 13.32
CA GLY A 15 -7.40 -6.79 13.22
C GLY A 15 -6.78 -5.46 12.79
N TYR A 16 -7.18 -4.96 11.62
CA TYR A 16 -6.66 -3.69 11.09
C TYR A 16 -7.00 -2.47 11.95
N ALA A 17 -8.17 -2.43 12.58
CA ALA A 17 -8.57 -1.33 13.45
C ALA A 17 -7.67 -1.25 14.70
N SER A 18 -7.24 -2.38 15.25
CA SER A 18 -6.40 -2.44 16.45
C SER A 18 -4.98 -1.88 16.22
N THR A 19 -4.52 -1.88 14.97
CA THR A 19 -3.18 -1.41 14.57
C THR A 19 -3.22 -0.07 13.85
N GLY A 20 -4.35 0.64 13.84
CA GLY A 20 -4.45 1.93 13.13
C GLY A 20 -4.33 1.83 11.61
N ILE A 21 -4.41 0.63 11.02
CA ILE A 21 -4.47 0.42 9.56
C ILE A 21 -5.90 0.66 9.11
N VAL A 22 -6.32 1.92 9.11
CA VAL A 22 -7.69 2.32 8.81
C VAL A 22 -7.73 3.28 7.63
N TYR A 23 -8.71 3.10 6.75
CA TYR A 23 -8.78 3.84 5.49
C TYR A 23 -8.86 5.37 5.69
N HIS A 24 -9.55 5.83 6.75
CA HIS A 24 -9.79 7.25 7.00
C HIS A 24 -8.54 8.04 7.39
N GLN A 25 -7.45 7.36 7.78
CA GLN A 25 -6.14 7.96 8.03
C GLN A 25 -5.24 7.96 6.78
N ASN A 26 -5.65 7.28 5.71
CA ASN A 26 -4.83 7.01 4.53
C ASN A 26 -5.37 7.72 3.26
N PHE A 27 -6.26 8.70 3.41
CA PHE A 27 -6.68 9.55 2.29
C PHE A 27 -5.53 10.41 1.79
N THR A 28 -5.43 10.59 0.47
CA THR A 28 -4.39 11.44 -0.13
C THR A 28 -4.99 12.82 -0.43
N PRO A 29 -4.44 13.91 0.11
CA PRO A 29 -4.89 15.25 -0.25
C PRO A 29 -4.54 15.57 -1.71
N VAL A 30 -5.23 16.55 -2.30
CA VAL A 30 -4.99 16.99 -3.71
C VAL A 30 -3.51 17.31 -3.95
N SER A 31 -2.85 17.98 -3.00
CA SER A 31 -1.42 18.31 -3.09
C SER A 31 -0.53 17.06 -3.13
N GLY A 32 -0.95 15.98 -2.47
CA GLY A 32 -0.24 14.69 -2.48
C GLY A 32 -0.25 14.02 -3.85
N LEU A 33 -1.28 14.23 -4.66
CA LEU A 33 -1.37 13.71 -6.03
C LEU A 33 -0.32 14.31 -6.98
N PHE A 34 0.33 15.41 -6.59
CA PHE A 34 1.33 16.10 -7.41
C PHE A 34 2.68 16.22 -6.69
N LYS A 35 2.88 15.51 -5.57
CA LYS A 35 4.13 15.54 -4.82
C LYS A 35 5.15 14.59 -5.44
N TYR A 36 6.16 15.16 -6.09
CA TYR A 36 7.34 14.43 -6.59
C TYR A 36 8.38 14.27 -5.46
N PRO A 37 9.25 13.25 -5.54
CA PRO A 37 10.28 13.04 -4.53
C PRO A 37 11.29 14.20 -4.54
N SER A 38 11.83 14.51 -3.36
CA SER A 38 12.88 15.52 -3.21
C SER A 38 14.20 15.04 -3.81
N LEU A 39 14.91 15.94 -4.49
CA LEU A 39 16.27 15.75 -4.97
C LEU A 39 17.25 16.48 -4.04
N PRO A 40 18.47 15.96 -3.77
CA PRO A 40 19.06 14.72 -4.30
C PRO A 40 18.51 13.46 -3.63
N VAL A 41 18.58 12.34 -4.34
CA VAL A 41 18.18 11.05 -3.79
C VAL A 41 19.31 10.43 -2.99
N ASP A 42 19.03 10.09 -1.74
CA ASP A 42 19.91 9.28 -0.91
C ASP A 42 19.62 7.79 -1.14
N SER A 43 20.65 7.06 -1.57
CA SER A 43 20.57 5.65 -1.95
C SER A 43 20.72 4.70 -0.76
N ASP A 44 21.13 5.19 0.42
CA ASP A 44 21.33 4.38 1.63
C ASP A 44 20.00 4.07 2.36
N LEU A 45 18.93 4.67 1.88
CA LEU A 45 17.59 4.55 2.41
C LEU A 45 16.86 3.32 1.81
N LEU A 46 16.05 2.56 2.57
CA LEU A 46 15.39 1.31 2.11
C LEU A 46 13.84 1.32 1.92
N ASN A 47 13.02 2.00 2.75
CA ASN A 47 11.53 2.00 2.66
C ASN A 47 10.83 3.38 2.40
N PRO A 48 10.10 3.63 1.31
CA PRO A 48 9.54 4.97 1.03
C PRO A 48 8.22 5.27 1.74
N ILE A 49 8.00 6.56 2.07
CA ILE A 49 6.64 7.07 2.29
C ILE A 49 5.90 6.92 0.96
N VAL A 50 4.90 6.05 0.92
CA VAL A 50 4.16 5.74 -0.30
C VAL A 50 3.56 7.04 -0.84
N SER A 51 4.11 7.45 -1.97
CA SER A 51 3.73 8.65 -2.70
C SER A 51 3.50 8.17 -4.12
N SER A 52 2.32 8.44 -4.65
CA SER A 52 1.91 7.94 -5.97
C SER A 52 1.33 9.11 -6.76
N PRO A 53 2.16 10.05 -7.23
CA PRO A 53 1.65 11.20 -7.95
C PRO A 53 1.08 10.77 -9.29
N LEU A 54 0.13 11.56 -9.77
CA LEU A 54 -0.31 11.47 -11.15
C LEU A 54 0.76 12.04 -12.07
N SER A 55 0.92 11.39 -13.22
CA SER A 55 1.79 11.89 -14.27
C SER A 55 1.18 13.14 -14.90
N ILE A 56 1.82 14.29 -14.64
CA ILE A 56 1.41 15.59 -15.19
C ILE A 56 1.39 15.55 -16.72
N VAL A 57 2.35 14.84 -17.33
CA VAL A 57 2.44 14.66 -18.78
C VAL A 57 1.21 13.96 -19.33
N THR A 58 0.78 12.86 -18.71
CA THR A 58 -0.42 12.13 -19.15
C THR A 58 -1.70 12.95 -18.95
N LEU A 59 -1.79 13.75 -17.89
CA LEU A 59 -2.92 14.65 -17.65
C LEU A 59 -3.03 15.75 -18.72
N ILE A 60 -1.89 16.33 -19.11
CA ILE A 60 -1.85 17.33 -20.19
C ILE A 60 -2.32 16.68 -21.51
N PHE A 61 -1.78 15.50 -21.84
CA PHE A 61 -2.14 14.80 -23.07
C PHE A 61 -3.61 14.34 -23.07
N SER A 62 -4.16 13.88 -21.94
CA SER A 62 -5.58 13.54 -21.84
C SER A 62 -6.47 14.76 -22.05
N GLY A 63 -6.12 15.91 -21.46
CA GLY A 63 -6.83 17.18 -21.69
C GLY A 63 -6.80 17.62 -23.15
N MET A 64 -5.63 17.54 -23.79
CA MET A 64 -5.48 17.83 -25.23
C MET A 64 -6.29 16.88 -26.10
N THR A 65 -6.41 15.61 -25.71
CA THR A 65 -7.21 14.61 -26.41
C THR A 65 -8.68 14.99 -26.41
N ILE A 66 -9.25 15.30 -25.24
CA ILE A 66 -10.66 15.70 -25.11
C ILE A 66 -10.92 16.99 -25.89
N TRP A 67 -10.02 17.97 -25.78
CA TRP A 67 -10.14 19.24 -26.50
C TRP A 67 -10.16 19.02 -28.02
N ARG A 68 -9.23 18.24 -28.56
CA ARG A 68 -9.20 17.92 -30.00
C ARG A 68 -10.36 17.05 -30.44
N ALA A 69 -10.76 16.05 -29.66
CA ALA A 69 -11.88 15.19 -29.97
C ALA A 69 -13.19 15.99 -30.09
N ARG A 70 -13.36 17.03 -29.24
CA ARG A 70 -14.47 17.97 -29.32
C ARG A 70 -14.43 18.87 -30.56
N LEU A 71 -13.24 19.33 -30.97
CA LEU A 71 -13.08 20.18 -32.16
C LEU A 71 -13.33 19.43 -33.48
N VAL A 72 -12.97 18.15 -33.52
CA VAL A 72 -13.05 17.30 -34.73
C VAL A 72 -14.35 16.47 -34.76
N ASP A 73 -15.24 16.70 -33.78
CA ASP A 73 -16.51 15.96 -33.59
C ASP A 73 -16.32 14.44 -33.71
N SER A 74 -15.38 13.93 -32.92
CA SER A 74 -14.98 12.53 -33.00
C SER A 74 -16.13 11.59 -32.65
N ARG A 75 -16.33 10.55 -33.45
CA ARG A 75 -17.27 9.45 -33.15
C ARG A 75 -17.02 8.76 -31.80
N HIS A 76 -15.80 8.86 -31.26
CA HIS A 76 -15.41 8.24 -29.99
C HIS A 76 -15.50 9.20 -28.79
N PHE A 77 -16.08 10.39 -28.98
CA PHE A 77 -16.14 11.40 -27.92
C PHE A 77 -16.89 10.88 -26.68
N SER A 78 -17.94 10.09 -26.85
CA SER A 78 -18.70 9.50 -25.74
C SER A 78 -17.86 8.56 -24.88
N GLU A 79 -17.03 7.71 -25.49
CA GLU A 79 -16.16 6.76 -24.84
C GLU A 79 -15.02 7.48 -24.09
N LEU A 80 -14.49 8.55 -24.69
CA LEU A 80 -13.49 9.40 -24.04
C LEU A 80 -14.07 10.14 -22.83
N ILE A 81 -15.30 10.63 -22.90
CA ILE A 81 -15.98 11.24 -21.76
C ILE A 81 -16.27 10.21 -20.67
N LEU A 82 -16.68 8.99 -21.03
CA LEU A 82 -16.86 7.89 -20.08
C LEU A 82 -15.56 7.56 -19.34
N LEU A 83 -14.45 7.40 -20.08
CA LEU A 83 -13.13 7.16 -19.49
C LEU A 83 -12.70 8.30 -18.56
N LEU A 84 -12.97 9.56 -18.96
CA LEU A 84 -12.69 10.72 -18.12
C LEU A 84 -13.50 10.67 -16.84
N LEU A 85 -14.81 10.41 -16.91
CA LEU A 85 -15.68 10.29 -15.74
C LEU A 85 -15.23 9.16 -14.81
N LEU A 86 -14.89 7.99 -15.34
CA LEU A 86 -14.37 6.88 -14.54
C LEU A 86 -13.05 7.24 -13.84
N SER A 87 -12.14 7.93 -14.54
CA SER A 87 -10.89 8.40 -13.94
C SER A 87 -11.14 9.42 -12.82
N LEU A 88 -12.10 10.34 -13.01
CA LEU A 88 -12.48 11.33 -12.00
C LEU A 88 -13.14 10.69 -10.78
N ILE A 89 -13.97 9.66 -10.97
CA ILE A 89 -14.57 8.89 -9.88
C ILE A 89 -13.48 8.18 -9.08
N ALA A 90 -12.52 7.54 -9.76
CA ALA A 90 -11.39 6.89 -9.09
C ALA A 90 -10.54 7.90 -8.30
N LEU A 91 -10.27 9.09 -8.86
CA LEU A 91 -9.60 10.20 -8.18
C LEU A 91 -10.40 10.73 -6.99
N PHE A 92 -11.72 10.82 -7.12
CA PHE A 92 -12.60 11.24 -6.03
C PHE A 92 -12.52 10.27 -4.85
N LEU A 93 -12.49 8.96 -5.08
CA LEU A 93 -12.37 7.95 -4.03
C LEU A 93 -11.06 8.03 -3.23
N ILE A 94 -10.02 8.67 -3.77
CA ILE A 94 -8.72 8.86 -3.09
C ILE A 94 -8.75 10.04 -2.11
N LEU A 95 -9.68 10.97 -2.32
CA LEU A 95 -9.79 12.24 -1.60
C LEU A 95 -10.61 12.09 -0.32
N PRO A 96 -10.29 12.84 0.76
CA PRO A 96 -11.00 12.76 2.03
C PRO A 96 -12.49 13.15 1.92
N GLN A 97 -12.86 13.92 0.91
CA GLN A 97 -14.25 14.29 0.61
C GLN A 97 -15.13 13.06 0.29
N SER A 98 -14.53 11.95 -0.16
CA SER A 98 -15.27 10.72 -0.46
C SER A 98 -15.60 9.88 0.77
N ARG A 99 -15.23 10.31 1.99
CA ARG A 99 -15.41 9.55 3.23
C ARG A 99 -16.81 8.96 3.40
N LEU A 100 -17.85 9.72 3.11
CA LEU A 100 -19.24 9.24 3.21
C LEU A 100 -19.49 7.99 2.34
N LEU A 101 -18.90 7.93 1.14
CA LEU A 101 -19.02 6.74 0.28
C LEU A 101 -18.29 5.54 0.87
N TRP A 102 -17.15 5.76 1.54
CA TRP A 102 -16.39 4.70 2.17
C TRP A 102 -17.09 4.13 3.41
N ASP A 103 -17.77 4.99 4.18
CA ASP A 103 -18.56 4.57 5.35
C ASP A 103 -19.72 3.66 4.93
N GLU A 104 -20.38 3.95 3.81
CA GLU A 104 -21.55 3.19 3.30
C GLU A 104 -21.17 1.90 2.52
N LEU A 105 -19.93 1.76 2.08
CA LEU A 105 -19.49 0.66 1.20
C LEU A 105 -18.41 -0.21 1.87
N PRO A 106 -18.80 -1.28 2.61
CA PRO A 106 -17.85 -2.17 3.29
C PRO A 106 -16.80 -2.80 2.37
N LEU A 107 -17.15 -3.06 1.10
CA LEU A 107 -16.21 -3.58 0.11
C LEU A 107 -15.05 -2.63 -0.20
N LEU A 108 -15.27 -1.32 -0.14
CA LEU A 108 -14.20 -0.34 -0.31
C LEU A 108 -13.23 -0.42 0.87
N GLN A 109 -13.75 -0.58 2.09
CA GLN A 109 -12.95 -0.63 3.32
C GLN A 109 -11.95 -1.80 3.31
N LEU A 110 -12.26 -2.92 2.63
CA LEU A 110 -11.34 -4.05 2.43
C LEU A 110 -10.08 -3.68 1.64
N THR A 111 -10.12 -2.62 0.85
CA THR A 111 -8.92 -2.14 0.15
C THR A 111 -7.93 -1.44 1.09
N LEU A 112 -8.38 -1.05 2.30
CA LEU A 112 -7.66 -0.40 3.41
C LEU A 112 -6.98 0.94 3.10
N TRP A 113 -6.60 1.18 1.85
CA TRP A 113 -5.89 2.37 1.43
C TRP A 113 -6.53 3.01 0.18
N PRO A 114 -7.18 4.17 0.33
CA PRO A 114 -7.81 4.89 -0.77
C PRO A 114 -6.91 5.16 -1.97
N TRP A 115 -5.62 5.38 -1.76
CA TRP A 115 -4.64 5.61 -2.83
C TRP A 115 -4.50 4.44 -3.84
N ARG A 116 -5.08 3.25 -3.57
CA ARG A 116 -5.02 2.10 -4.48
C ARG A 116 -5.76 2.39 -5.79
N PHE A 117 -6.70 3.32 -5.75
CA PHE A 117 -7.40 3.80 -6.95
C PHE A 117 -6.52 4.66 -7.86
N ILE A 118 -5.29 5.04 -7.46
CA ILE A 118 -4.35 5.79 -8.31
C ILE A 118 -3.92 4.95 -9.51
N GLY A 119 -3.73 3.64 -9.33
CA GLY A 119 -3.39 2.72 -10.43
C GLY A 119 -4.46 2.70 -11.52
N PRO A 120 -5.71 2.32 -11.20
CA PRO A 120 -6.84 2.37 -12.14
C PRO A 120 -7.05 3.76 -12.77
N ALA A 121 -6.97 4.83 -11.98
CA ALA A 121 -7.10 6.20 -12.50
C ALA A 121 -5.99 6.52 -13.52
N SER A 122 -4.73 6.19 -13.20
CA SER A 122 -3.58 6.41 -14.08
C SER A 122 -3.68 5.63 -15.38
N LEU A 123 -4.18 4.38 -15.32
CA LEU A 123 -4.44 3.57 -16.52
C LEU A 123 -5.47 4.24 -17.44
N MET A 124 -6.60 4.69 -16.89
CA MET A 124 -7.64 5.38 -17.66
C MET A 124 -7.12 6.68 -18.29
N ILE A 125 -6.35 7.47 -17.52
CA ILE A 125 -5.72 8.71 -18.00
C ILE A 125 -4.68 8.42 -19.10
N ALA A 126 -3.91 7.33 -18.99
CA ALA A 126 -2.95 6.93 -20.01
C ALA A 126 -3.64 6.52 -21.31
N VAL A 127 -4.75 5.78 -21.24
CA VAL A 127 -5.56 5.44 -22.41
C VAL A 127 -6.14 6.71 -23.06
N LEU A 128 -6.65 7.65 -22.26
CA LEU A 128 -7.08 8.95 -22.75
C LEU A 128 -5.94 9.71 -23.43
N ALA A 129 -4.78 9.78 -22.82
CA ALA A 129 -3.59 10.44 -23.36
C ALA A 129 -3.15 9.83 -24.70
N ALA A 130 -3.26 8.51 -24.87
CA ALA A 130 -2.94 7.84 -26.13
C ALA A 130 -3.88 8.26 -27.27
N GLY A 131 -5.12 8.67 -26.96
CA GLY A 131 -6.06 9.21 -27.94
C GLY A 131 -5.52 10.42 -28.69
N LEU A 132 -4.67 11.25 -28.07
CA LEU A 132 -4.02 12.40 -28.71
C LEU A 132 -3.30 12.01 -29.99
N MET A 133 -2.62 10.85 -29.97
CA MET A 133 -1.82 10.36 -31.10
C MET A 133 -2.66 9.93 -32.30
N SER A 134 -3.93 9.58 -32.09
CA SER A 134 -4.87 9.31 -33.18
C SER A 134 -5.30 10.57 -33.93
N THR A 135 -5.16 11.76 -33.31
CA THR A 135 -5.50 13.04 -33.93
C THR A 135 -4.36 13.64 -34.75
N ILE A 136 -3.16 13.07 -34.68
CA ILE A 136 -1.96 13.58 -35.35
C ILE A 136 -1.75 12.81 -36.66
N LEU A 137 -2.01 13.47 -37.79
CA LEU A 137 -1.91 12.88 -39.13
C LEU A 137 -0.50 12.93 -39.73
N LYS A 138 0.28 13.98 -39.41
CA LYS A 138 1.64 14.21 -39.95
C LYS A 138 2.68 14.07 -38.84
N ASN A 139 3.84 13.50 -39.15
CA ASN A 139 4.96 13.29 -38.21
C ASN A 139 4.58 12.51 -36.94
N ARG A 140 3.61 11.59 -37.03
CA ARG A 140 3.08 10.84 -35.89
C ARG A 140 4.16 10.10 -35.08
N THR A 141 5.13 9.49 -35.76
CA THR A 141 6.26 8.79 -35.12
C THR A 141 7.11 9.73 -34.27
N MET A 142 7.40 10.94 -34.76
CA MET A 142 8.15 11.95 -34.02
C MET A 142 7.41 12.38 -32.74
N PHE A 143 6.11 12.67 -32.83
CA PHE A 143 5.30 13.04 -31.66
C PHE A 143 5.15 11.88 -30.68
N LEU A 144 5.01 10.64 -31.17
CA LEU A 144 5.03 9.44 -30.32
C LEU A 144 6.34 9.34 -29.55
N MET A 145 7.49 9.50 -30.20
CA MET A 145 8.80 9.47 -29.55
C MET A 145 8.93 10.57 -28.49
N ILE A 146 8.50 11.80 -28.80
CA ILE A 146 8.48 12.92 -27.85
C ILE A 146 7.56 12.60 -26.66
N GLY A 147 6.38 12.03 -26.91
CA GLY A 147 5.42 11.67 -25.87
C GLY A 147 5.96 10.59 -24.93
N VAL A 148 6.56 9.53 -25.49
CA VAL A 148 7.22 8.47 -24.73
C VAL A 148 8.37 9.06 -23.90
N PHE A 149 9.22 9.88 -24.52
CA PHE A 149 10.33 10.53 -23.83
C PHE A 149 9.85 11.43 -22.68
N ALA A 150 8.78 12.20 -22.87
CA ALA A 150 8.19 13.04 -21.84
C ALA A 150 7.63 12.21 -20.66
N VAL A 151 6.99 11.07 -20.94
CA VAL A 151 6.51 10.14 -19.90
C VAL A 151 7.70 9.53 -19.13
N MET A 152 8.78 9.15 -19.83
CA MET A 152 10.00 8.64 -19.19
C MET A 152 10.65 9.69 -18.29
N LEU A 153 10.77 10.94 -18.76
CA LEU A 153 11.29 12.05 -17.95
C LEU A 153 10.45 12.32 -16.71
N ASN A 154 9.12 12.20 -16.81
CA ASN A 154 8.23 12.36 -15.68
C ASN A 154 8.38 11.26 -14.63
N GLY A 155 8.71 10.03 -15.05
CA GLY A 155 8.99 8.90 -14.17
C GLY A 155 10.40 8.89 -13.57
N LEU A 156 11.34 9.68 -14.12
CA LEU A 156 12.75 9.67 -13.71
C LEU A 156 12.98 9.88 -12.20
N PRO A 157 12.28 10.81 -11.52
CA PRO A 157 12.45 11.00 -10.08
C PRO A 157 12.11 9.76 -9.24
N TRP A 158 11.30 8.84 -9.78
CA TRP A 158 10.85 7.62 -9.11
C TRP A 158 11.81 6.43 -9.28
N LEU A 159 12.86 6.55 -10.10
CA LEU A 159 13.89 5.50 -10.21
C LEU A 159 14.65 5.32 -8.89
N TYR A 160 14.74 6.39 -8.10
CA TYR A 160 15.33 6.38 -6.77
C TYR A 160 14.36 7.10 -5.82
N PRO A 161 13.34 6.41 -5.28
CA PRO A 161 12.44 7.04 -4.32
C PRO A 161 13.17 7.26 -2.99
N PRO A 162 12.88 8.35 -2.25
CA PRO A 162 13.39 8.55 -0.90
C PRO A 162 12.81 7.45 -0.04
N ARG A 163 13.69 6.76 0.67
CA ARG A 163 13.37 5.58 1.44
C ARG A 163 13.64 5.88 2.94
N GLU A 164 13.38 4.96 3.85
CA GLU A 164 13.68 5.10 5.28
C GLU A 164 14.83 4.17 5.65
N VAL A 165 15.66 4.60 6.61
CA VAL A 165 16.75 3.78 7.15
C VAL A 165 16.16 2.58 7.87
N LEU A 166 16.58 1.37 7.51
CA LEU A 166 16.29 0.16 8.30
C LEU A 166 17.25 0.11 9.48
N VAL A 167 16.70 0.05 10.69
CA VAL A 167 17.47 -0.26 11.89
C VAL A 167 17.37 -1.77 12.09
N SER A 168 18.46 -2.49 11.82
CA SER A 168 18.52 -3.93 12.12
C SER A 168 18.40 -4.15 13.63
N PRO A 169 17.62 -5.13 14.09
CA PRO A 169 17.57 -5.48 15.50
C PRO A 169 18.97 -5.88 15.96
N THR A 170 19.45 -5.29 17.06
CA THR A 170 20.81 -5.55 17.56
C THR A 170 20.90 -6.79 18.43
N ASN A 171 19.75 -7.23 18.96
CA ASN A 171 19.62 -8.38 19.85
C ASN A 171 18.20 -8.97 19.74
N VAL A 172 17.97 -10.12 20.38
CA VAL A 172 16.65 -10.80 20.37
C VAL A 172 15.56 -9.98 21.06
N ALA A 173 15.89 -9.17 22.06
CA ALA A 173 14.93 -8.28 22.71
C ALA A 173 14.39 -7.22 21.74
N ASP A 174 15.23 -6.67 20.86
CA ASP A 174 14.81 -5.72 19.82
C ASP A 174 13.89 -6.38 18.79
N LEU A 175 14.19 -7.62 18.40
CA LEU A 175 13.30 -8.40 17.51
C LEU A 175 11.95 -8.69 18.20
N ALA A 176 11.99 -9.11 19.47
CA ALA A 176 10.79 -9.38 20.27
C ALA A 176 9.92 -8.13 20.44
N ARG A 177 10.51 -6.93 20.62
CA ARG A 177 9.76 -5.66 20.66
C ARG A 177 8.99 -5.38 19.37
N PHE A 178 9.54 -5.80 18.23
CA PHE A 178 8.91 -5.60 16.92
C PHE A 178 7.81 -6.64 16.63
N GLU A 179 8.04 -7.91 16.99
CA GLU A 179 7.14 -9.03 16.71
C GLU A 179 6.03 -9.25 17.74
N MET A 180 6.00 -8.45 18.80
CA MET A 180 4.99 -8.60 19.85
C MET A 180 3.79 -7.66 19.64
N PRO A 181 2.61 -8.07 20.15
CA PRO A 181 1.40 -7.25 20.07
C PRO A 181 1.66 -5.81 20.56
N PRO A 182 1.14 -4.80 19.85
CA PRO A 182 -0.04 -4.91 18.99
C PRO A 182 0.20 -5.04 17.48
N TRP A 183 1.44 -4.94 16.98
CA TRP A 183 1.66 -4.59 15.56
C TRP A 183 1.93 -5.74 14.60
N LEU A 184 2.58 -6.80 15.07
CA LEU A 184 2.79 -8.05 14.34
C LEU A 184 2.42 -9.16 15.30
N ILE A 185 1.47 -10.02 14.94
CA ILE A 185 1.04 -11.14 15.78
C ILE A 185 1.47 -12.42 15.07
N GLY A 186 2.59 -12.98 15.50
CA GLY A 186 3.19 -14.17 14.90
C GLY A 186 3.56 -13.93 13.43
N THR A 187 3.10 -14.80 12.53
CA THR A 187 3.29 -14.64 11.07
C THR A 187 2.22 -13.78 10.40
N SER A 188 1.29 -13.19 11.16
CA SER A 188 0.26 -12.29 10.66
C SER A 188 0.58 -10.85 11.05
N THR A 189 0.17 -9.88 10.24
CA THR A 189 0.40 -8.48 10.57
C THR A 189 -0.56 -8.03 11.67
N THR A 190 -1.85 -8.28 11.55
CA THR A 190 -2.87 -7.70 12.46
C THR A 190 -3.83 -8.73 13.03
N ALA A 191 -3.46 -10.02 12.98
CA ALA A 191 -4.35 -11.12 13.34
C ALA A 191 -5.68 -11.14 12.56
N GLU A 192 -5.66 -10.61 11.33
CA GLU A 192 -6.81 -10.45 10.44
C GLU A 192 -7.49 -11.79 10.08
N TYR A 193 -6.76 -12.90 10.17
CA TYR A 193 -7.26 -14.25 9.89
C TYR A 193 -7.66 -15.02 11.15
N LEU A 194 -7.70 -14.38 12.33
CA LEU A 194 -8.24 -15.02 13.51
C LEU A 194 -9.71 -15.37 13.29
N PRO A 195 -10.16 -16.59 13.65
CA PRO A 195 -11.56 -16.92 13.61
C PRO A 195 -12.38 -15.99 14.51
N GLN A 196 -13.60 -15.66 14.11
CA GLN A 196 -14.51 -14.80 14.89
C GLN A 196 -14.77 -15.31 16.32
N TRP A 197 -14.54 -16.60 16.58
CA TRP A 197 -14.72 -17.23 17.89
C TRP A 197 -13.58 -16.95 18.89
N VAL A 198 -12.45 -16.39 18.44
CA VAL A 198 -11.32 -16.03 19.33
C VAL A 198 -11.62 -14.69 20.01
N GLN A 199 -12.05 -14.72 21.26
CA GLN A 199 -12.39 -13.51 22.01
C GLN A 199 -11.17 -12.85 22.70
N GLN A 200 -10.15 -13.65 23.02
CA GLN A 200 -8.97 -13.20 23.75
C GLN A 200 -7.73 -13.94 23.24
N LEU A 201 -6.64 -13.20 23.02
CA LEU A 201 -5.33 -13.76 22.73
C LEU A 201 -4.67 -14.29 24.02
N PRO A 202 -3.84 -15.34 23.95
CA PRO A 202 -3.06 -15.80 25.09
C PRO A 202 -2.26 -14.67 25.72
N ASP A 203 -2.18 -14.63 27.05
CA ASP A 203 -1.33 -13.67 27.76
C ASP A 203 0.15 -14.03 27.52
N THR A 204 0.90 -13.10 26.93
CA THR A 204 2.33 -13.25 26.61
C THR A 204 3.22 -12.29 27.40
N ASN A 205 2.70 -11.62 28.44
CA ASN A 205 3.46 -10.63 29.20
C ASN A 205 4.70 -11.21 29.88
N GLU A 206 4.58 -12.36 30.55
CA GLU A 206 5.71 -13.02 31.22
C GLU A 206 6.78 -13.44 30.19
N GLN A 207 6.34 -14.04 29.08
CA GLN A 207 7.24 -14.43 27.98
C GLN A 207 7.95 -13.22 27.37
N ARG A 208 7.24 -12.09 27.24
CA ARG A 208 7.78 -10.80 26.77
C ARG A 208 8.86 -10.29 27.70
N ASP A 209 8.59 -10.20 28.99
CA ASP A 209 9.54 -9.66 29.98
C ASP A 209 10.83 -10.49 30.02
N VAL A 210 10.68 -11.82 29.89
CA VAL A 210 11.79 -12.76 29.81
C VAL A 210 12.62 -12.55 28.53
N LEU A 211 11.99 -12.38 27.36
CA LEU A 211 12.68 -12.09 26.09
C LEU A 211 13.32 -10.71 26.04
N LEU A 212 12.78 -9.73 26.79
CA LEU A 212 13.35 -8.39 26.89
C LEU A 212 14.61 -8.34 27.77
N THR A 213 14.72 -9.28 28.70
CA THR A 213 15.80 -9.30 29.71
C THR A 213 16.89 -10.33 29.38
N ASN A 214 16.55 -11.37 28.61
CA ASN A 214 17.46 -12.43 28.20
C ASN A 214 17.33 -12.67 26.68
N SER A 215 18.47 -12.65 25.97
CA SER A 215 18.51 -12.89 24.52
C SER A 215 18.20 -14.34 24.15
N ASP A 216 18.40 -15.30 25.06
CA ASP A 216 18.10 -16.71 24.84
C ASP A 216 17.48 -17.34 26.10
N PRO A 217 16.19 -17.03 26.38
CA PRO A 217 15.52 -17.60 27.53
C PRO A 217 15.06 -19.02 27.26
N ASP A 218 15.13 -19.88 28.27
CA ASP A 218 14.60 -21.23 28.19
C ASP A 218 13.07 -21.19 28.00
N ARG A 219 12.62 -21.55 26.79
CA ARG A 219 11.20 -21.51 26.40
C ARG A 219 10.45 -22.78 26.79
N LEU A 220 11.14 -23.80 27.29
CA LEU A 220 10.54 -25.08 27.64
C LEU A 220 9.97 -25.03 29.06
N ASP A 221 8.65 -25.21 29.20
CA ASP A 221 8.07 -25.41 30.53
C ASP A 221 8.42 -26.80 31.06
N ARG A 222 9.47 -26.85 31.87
CA ARG A 222 10.02 -28.09 32.44
C ARG A 222 9.07 -28.76 33.42
N ARG A 223 8.03 -28.07 33.91
CA ARG A 223 7.03 -28.65 34.83
C ARG A 223 6.11 -29.63 34.12
N LEU A 224 5.97 -29.51 32.80
CA LEU A 224 5.14 -30.38 31.96
C LEU A 224 5.90 -31.61 31.43
N LEU A 225 7.21 -31.72 31.71
CA LEU A 225 8.02 -32.84 31.26
C LEU A 225 7.78 -34.09 32.12
N PRO A 226 7.69 -35.30 31.51
CA PRO A 226 7.72 -36.56 32.25
C PRO A 226 9.02 -36.69 33.07
N SER A 227 8.92 -37.31 34.25
CA SER A 227 10.04 -37.42 35.21
C SER A 227 11.28 -38.16 34.69
N GLU A 228 11.14 -38.91 33.60
CA GLU A 228 12.21 -39.70 32.97
C GLU A 228 13.02 -38.89 31.93
N LEU A 229 12.53 -37.71 31.54
CA LEU A 229 13.08 -36.92 30.44
C LEU A 229 14.04 -35.84 30.96
N LYS A 230 15.28 -35.86 30.47
CA LYS A 230 16.29 -34.82 30.74
C LYS A 230 16.36 -33.88 29.56
N ALA A 231 16.00 -32.61 29.78
CA ALA A 231 16.19 -31.52 28.83
C ALA A 231 17.29 -30.59 29.32
N GLN A 232 18.21 -30.22 28.43
CA GLN A 232 19.26 -29.25 28.68
C GLN A 232 19.06 -28.06 27.74
N HIS A 233 19.05 -26.85 28.30
CA HIS A 233 19.08 -25.62 27.52
C HIS A 233 20.49 -25.41 26.97
N VAL A 234 20.62 -25.26 25.66
CA VAL A 234 21.89 -25.01 24.98
C VAL A 234 21.87 -23.57 24.50
N THR A 235 22.71 -22.73 25.09
CA THR A 235 22.77 -21.30 24.77
C THR A 235 23.30 -21.08 23.36
N ASN A 236 22.62 -20.25 22.58
CA ASN A 236 23.06 -19.90 21.22
C ASN A 236 23.80 -18.54 21.21
N GLU A 237 25.11 -18.55 20.97
CA GLU A 237 25.98 -17.35 21.00
C GLU A 237 25.85 -16.44 19.76
N ILE A 238 25.01 -16.78 18.78
CA ILE A 238 24.91 -16.04 17.51
C ILE A 238 24.26 -14.64 17.68
N LEU A 239 23.52 -14.42 18.78
CA LEU A 239 22.73 -13.19 19.01
C LEU A 239 22.99 -12.54 20.40
N SER A 240 24.09 -12.91 21.06
CA SER A 240 24.54 -12.36 22.35
C SER A 240 25.50 -11.19 22.21
#